data_AF-A0A3A0ARQ0-F1
#
_entry.id   AF-A0A3A0ARQ0-F1
#
_cell.length_a   1.000
_cell.length_b   1.000
_cell.length_c   1.000
_cell.angle_alpha   90.00
_cell.angle_beta   90.00
_cell.angle_gamma   90.00
#
_symmetry.space_group_name_H-M   'P 1'
#
loop_
_entity.id
_entity.type
_entity.pdbx_description
1 polymer ?
#
loop_
_entity_poly.entity_id
_entity_poly.type
_entity_poly.pdbx_seq_one_letter_code
_entity_poly.pdbx_strand_id
1 'polypeptide(L)'
;MINFQTADLIGPSVRTGDATGNHLIEIARILRQDGIRTQIYSNYPPGPTPDDIRPLVRQTDYAGYSPQSDLFILEYPSWYPLAERIRDTKGATLFAYHGVTPPELWKVEAGREQMEISQLRTQLAWFAHLAIADSPYIGRELHNLSGYPMERIRIIPISVPVDTIRQRPSEATLAQLRAQWRLEGKQVMLFIGRVAGNKRIDAAVAALARLRTSNPVLHLLVVGSKEDNPAERELAVRLADQAARLGVADRVTLTGRVDAVEPYLHLADVVVLPSQHEGFGVPLVEAMAAGTPVVAGATGAMPWVLDAEKGEERAAGLLCKPGDAEDLARQVQRLLTDAELRATLVERGYARAAAFSPAVFAHNLRTVLAEAAELAKEPPPAAQSPMGRLMRESDIALRSYRVRSGSPIVGRLIEWVRRNSTTHVKEAYLDPIIERQVNYNRLLADEILKLQMENRRLRAANSGVRTGVDLIEIARIRTAVERYGAHFLERVFTAAERAACNGRTESLAARFAGKEAVAKALGTGIWRHGITWTDIEIVRVAESGEPALHLHGAAAVRAAGLGLGQWSISLSHDRERAIAVVVGQGGI
;
A
#
# COMPACT_ATOMS: atom_id res chain seq x y z
N MET A 1 23.43 21.18 -18.19
CA MET A 1 22.80 20.18 -19.08
C MET A 1 22.62 18.90 -18.27
N ILE A 2 21.43 18.30 -18.29
CA ILE A 2 21.16 17.01 -17.62
C ILE A 2 22.00 15.94 -18.33
N ASN A 3 22.85 15.22 -17.61
CA ASN A 3 23.86 14.31 -18.19
C ASN A 3 23.55 12.82 -17.90
N PHE A 4 22.28 12.44 -17.92
CA PHE A 4 21.87 11.03 -17.80
C PHE A 4 21.84 10.39 -19.19
N GLN A 5 22.43 9.20 -19.35
CA GLN A 5 22.34 8.46 -20.61
C GLN A 5 21.23 7.41 -20.58
N THR A 6 20.99 6.86 -19.39
CA THR A 6 20.03 5.78 -19.15
C THR A 6 19.13 6.09 -17.96
N ALA A 7 17.86 5.68 -18.03
CA ALA A 7 16.89 5.84 -16.96
C ALA A 7 15.99 4.61 -16.80
N ASP A 8 15.84 4.16 -15.56
CA ASP A 8 14.88 3.11 -15.19
C ASP A 8 13.74 3.74 -14.39
N LEU A 9 12.52 3.64 -14.93
CA LEU A 9 11.29 3.96 -14.22
C LEU A 9 10.75 2.67 -13.59
N ILE A 10 10.52 2.67 -12.28
CA ILE A 10 10.14 1.48 -11.53
C ILE A 10 8.76 1.73 -10.93
N GLY A 11 7.79 0.85 -11.23
CA GLY A 11 6.41 0.99 -10.78
C GLY A 11 5.76 -0.36 -10.42
N PRO A 12 4.62 -0.36 -9.70
CA PRO A 12 3.89 -1.59 -9.44
C PRO A 12 3.29 -2.15 -10.74
N SER A 13 2.72 -1.30 -11.58
CA SER A 13 2.12 -1.61 -12.88
C SER A 13 2.14 -0.34 -13.74
N VAL A 14 2.06 -0.50 -15.05
CA VAL A 14 1.94 0.59 -16.02
C VAL A 14 0.61 0.42 -16.74
N ARG A 15 -0.25 1.44 -16.69
CA ARG A 15 -1.55 1.43 -17.38
C ARG A 15 -2.11 2.84 -17.55
N THR A 16 -2.94 3.03 -18.57
CA THR A 16 -3.78 4.23 -18.68
C THR A 16 -5.01 4.14 -17.78
N GLY A 17 -5.54 5.31 -17.42
CA GLY A 17 -6.79 5.43 -16.66
C GLY A 17 -6.62 5.41 -15.14
N ASP A 18 -5.38 5.46 -14.64
CA ASP A 18 -5.09 5.84 -13.26
C ASP A 18 -3.95 6.88 -13.20
N ALA A 19 -3.89 7.61 -12.08
CA ALA A 19 -3.00 8.75 -11.94
C ALA A 19 -1.51 8.36 -11.96
N THR A 20 -1.13 7.27 -11.28
CA THR A 20 0.27 6.82 -11.17
C THR A 20 0.79 6.27 -12.50
N GLY A 21 -0.02 5.48 -13.21
CA GLY A 21 0.33 4.96 -14.52
C GLY A 21 0.48 6.06 -15.56
N ASN A 22 -0.43 7.05 -15.55
CA ASN A 22 -0.32 8.23 -16.41
C ASN A 22 0.91 9.09 -16.06
N HIS A 23 1.23 9.26 -14.78
CA HIS A 23 2.43 9.96 -14.32
C HIS A 23 3.71 9.32 -14.85
N LEU A 24 3.83 7.99 -14.69
CA LEU A 24 4.96 7.22 -15.18
C LEU A 24 5.11 7.34 -16.71
N ILE A 25 3.99 7.23 -17.45
CA ILE A 25 3.95 7.40 -18.91
C ILE A 25 4.47 8.77 -19.33
N GLU A 26 4.05 9.83 -18.64
CA GLU A 26 4.44 11.21 -18.97
C GLU A 26 5.93 11.45 -18.70
N ILE A 27 6.44 10.96 -17.57
CA ILE A 27 7.88 10.99 -17.28
C ILE A 27 8.67 10.26 -18.37
N ALA A 28 8.23 9.08 -18.79
CA ALA A 28 8.91 8.32 -19.84
C ALA A 28 8.98 9.10 -21.17
N ARG A 29 7.92 9.82 -21.54
CA ARG A 29 7.90 10.67 -22.74
C ARG A 29 8.87 11.83 -22.64
N ILE A 30 8.90 12.53 -21.50
CA ILE A 30 9.80 13.66 -21.27
C ILE A 30 11.26 13.21 -21.33
N LEU A 31 11.62 12.12 -20.65
CA LEU A 31 12.98 11.59 -20.66
C LEU A 31 13.43 11.20 -22.08
N ARG A 32 12.55 10.57 -22.87
CA ARG A 32 12.85 10.23 -24.27
C ARG A 32 13.00 11.45 -25.17
N GLN A 33 12.17 12.48 -24.97
CA GLN A 33 12.31 13.76 -25.69
C GLN A 33 13.65 14.43 -25.38
N ASP A 34 14.14 14.28 -24.14
CA ASP A 34 15.44 14.78 -23.70
C ASP A 34 16.63 13.87 -24.11
N GLY A 35 16.37 12.81 -24.91
CA GLY A 35 17.40 11.92 -25.45
C GLY A 35 17.87 10.82 -24.50
N ILE A 36 17.20 10.63 -23.36
CA ILE A 36 17.58 9.64 -22.33
C ILE A 36 16.98 8.28 -22.67
N ARG A 37 17.83 7.24 -22.72
CA ARG A 37 17.40 5.87 -22.99
C ARG A 37 16.62 5.33 -21.79
N THR A 38 15.31 5.26 -21.94
CA THR A 38 14.39 4.98 -20.83
C THR A 38 13.82 3.57 -20.93
N GLN A 39 13.80 2.84 -19.81
CA GLN A 39 13.06 1.59 -19.65
C GLN A 39 12.10 1.69 -18.47
N ILE A 40 11.00 0.95 -18.55
CA ILE A 40 9.99 0.89 -17.50
C ILE A 40 9.91 -0.54 -16.95
N TYR A 41 10.14 -0.70 -15.65
CA TYR A 41 10.04 -1.98 -14.97
C TYR A 41 8.79 -2.02 -14.10
N SER A 42 7.97 -3.05 -14.31
CA SER A 42 6.70 -3.26 -13.61
C SER A 42 6.68 -4.59 -12.86
N ASN A 43 6.23 -4.55 -11.61
CA ASN A 43 6.12 -5.74 -10.76
C ASN A 43 4.93 -6.65 -11.16
N TYR A 44 3.83 -6.04 -11.59
CA TYR A 44 2.61 -6.70 -12.05
C TYR A 44 2.43 -6.53 -13.56
N PRO A 45 1.63 -7.40 -14.21
CA PRO A 45 1.37 -7.28 -15.64
C PRO A 45 0.85 -5.88 -16.01
N PRO A 46 1.38 -5.27 -17.09
CA PRO A 46 0.90 -3.97 -17.53
C PRO A 46 -0.56 -4.04 -17.99
N GLY A 47 -1.30 -2.97 -17.76
CA GLY A 47 -2.65 -2.80 -18.28
C GLY A 47 -2.64 -2.21 -19.70
N PRO A 48 -3.77 -1.62 -20.15
CA PRO A 48 -3.81 -0.86 -21.39
C PRO A 48 -2.71 0.19 -21.39
N THR A 49 -1.82 0.12 -22.38
CA THR A 49 -0.61 0.94 -22.45
C THR A 49 -0.47 1.51 -23.87
N PRO A 50 -0.16 2.81 -24.03
CA PRO A 50 -0.01 3.43 -25.34
C PRO A 50 1.08 2.76 -26.19
N ASP A 51 0.90 2.74 -27.51
CA ASP A 51 1.81 2.05 -28.42
C ASP A 51 3.22 2.64 -28.42
N ASP A 52 3.37 3.93 -28.11
CA ASP A 52 4.68 4.60 -27.96
C ASP A 52 5.43 4.18 -26.68
N ILE A 53 4.71 3.69 -25.67
CA ILE A 53 5.24 3.28 -24.37
C ILE A 53 5.45 1.77 -24.28
N ARG A 54 4.57 0.97 -24.88
CA ARG A 54 4.60 -0.50 -24.80
C ARG A 54 5.99 -1.11 -25.04
N PRO A 55 6.82 -0.65 -26.01
CA PRO A 55 8.16 -1.19 -26.24
C PRO A 55 9.15 -0.97 -25.09
N LEU A 56 8.88 -0.01 -24.19
CA LEU A 56 9.72 0.35 -23.05
C LEU A 56 9.43 -0.51 -21.80
N VAL A 57 8.29 -1.20 -21.77
CA VAL A 57 7.82 -1.90 -20.57
C VAL A 57 8.46 -3.28 -20.47
N ARG A 58 8.96 -3.62 -19.29
CA ARG A 58 9.47 -4.92 -18.89
C ARG A 58 8.77 -5.35 -17.61
N GLN A 59 8.02 -6.44 -17.65
CA GLN A 59 7.51 -7.06 -16.44
C GLN A 59 8.62 -7.90 -15.82
N THR A 60 8.86 -7.70 -14.53
CA THR A 60 9.90 -8.43 -13.78
C THR A 60 9.52 -8.47 -12.31
N ASP A 61 10.13 -9.39 -11.56
CA ASP A 61 9.98 -9.45 -10.11
C ASP A 61 11.23 -8.90 -9.41
N TYR A 62 11.25 -8.98 -8.08
CA TYR A 62 12.41 -8.57 -7.30
C TYR A 62 13.69 -9.31 -7.74
N ALA A 63 13.64 -10.61 -8.00
CA ALA A 63 14.83 -11.41 -8.31
C ALA A 63 15.38 -11.12 -9.73
N GLY A 64 14.49 -10.87 -10.69
CA GLY A 64 14.83 -10.68 -12.10
C GLY A 64 15.28 -9.26 -12.47
N TYR A 65 15.10 -8.27 -11.60
CA TYR A 65 15.57 -6.90 -11.84
C TYR A 65 16.95 -6.64 -11.23
N SER A 66 17.84 -6.08 -12.05
CA SER A 66 19.15 -5.59 -11.62
C SER A 66 19.30 -4.12 -12.04
N PRO A 67 19.39 -3.17 -11.09
CA PRO A 67 19.53 -1.75 -11.41
C PRO A 67 20.91 -1.47 -12.03
N GLN A 68 20.93 -0.92 -13.24
CA GLN A 68 22.18 -0.59 -13.97
C GLN A 68 22.19 0.81 -14.59
N SER A 69 21.07 1.53 -14.57
CA SER A 69 20.95 2.87 -15.16
C SER A 69 21.63 3.97 -14.34
N ASP A 70 21.82 5.14 -14.96
CA ASP A 70 22.39 6.33 -14.32
C ASP A 70 21.34 7.13 -13.53
N LEU A 71 20.07 6.96 -13.89
CA LEU A 71 18.89 7.56 -13.27
C LEU A 71 17.86 6.48 -12.91
N PHE A 72 17.31 6.56 -11.71
CA PHE A 72 16.22 5.72 -11.23
C PHE A 72 15.07 6.60 -10.73
N ILE A 73 13.85 6.31 -11.14
CA ILE A 73 12.65 6.94 -10.60
C ILE A 73 11.71 5.85 -10.14
N LEU A 74 11.52 5.75 -8.82
CA LEU A 74 10.62 4.80 -8.20
C LEU A 74 9.25 5.45 -7.94
N GLU A 75 8.21 4.99 -8.64
CA GLU A 75 6.83 5.35 -8.35
C GLU A 75 6.33 4.57 -7.13
N TYR A 76 5.86 5.27 -6.11
CA TYR A 76 5.43 4.70 -4.84
C TYR A 76 3.99 5.12 -4.48
N PRO A 77 2.97 4.50 -5.11
CA PRO A 77 1.57 4.63 -4.69
C PRO A 77 1.22 3.73 -3.50
N SER A 78 1.95 2.64 -3.36
CA SER A 78 1.88 1.65 -2.28
C SER A 78 3.14 0.80 -2.37
N TRP A 79 3.41 -0.04 -1.38
CA TRP A 79 4.54 -0.95 -1.41
C TRP A 79 4.31 -2.07 -2.44
N TYR A 80 5.38 -2.49 -3.11
CA TYR A 80 5.41 -3.68 -3.97
C TYR A 80 6.83 -4.27 -3.95
N PRO A 81 7.01 -5.59 -4.17
CA PRO A 81 8.29 -6.25 -3.98
C PRO A 81 9.46 -5.60 -4.74
N LEU A 82 9.27 -5.27 -6.02
CA LEU A 82 10.29 -4.62 -6.85
C LEU A 82 10.79 -3.28 -6.29
N ALA A 83 9.97 -2.54 -5.52
CA ALA A 83 10.36 -1.27 -4.92
C ALA A 83 11.58 -1.39 -3.99
N GLU A 84 11.80 -2.56 -3.38
CA GLU A 84 12.95 -2.79 -2.49
C GLU A 84 14.29 -2.71 -3.24
N ARG A 85 14.30 -2.81 -4.58
CA ARG A 85 15.52 -2.71 -5.40
C ARG A 85 16.10 -1.31 -5.48
N ILE A 86 15.37 -0.30 -5.01
CA ILE A 86 15.93 1.05 -4.79
C ILE A 86 17.11 1.03 -3.82
N ARG A 87 17.24 0.02 -2.96
CA ARG A 87 18.39 -0.13 -2.05
C ARG A 87 19.70 -0.43 -2.78
N ASP A 88 19.60 -1.00 -3.98
CA ASP A 88 20.72 -1.50 -4.76
C ASP A 88 21.14 -0.50 -5.86
N THR A 89 20.43 0.62 -6.00
CA THR A 89 20.70 1.63 -7.05
C THR A 89 21.97 2.41 -6.74
N LYS A 90 22.79 2.66 -7.78
CA LYS A 90 24.05 3.42 -7.68
C LYS A 90 24.00 4.79 -8.35
N GLY A 91 23.01 5.02 -9.21
CA GLY A 91 22.81 6.27 -9.95
C GLY A 91 21.96 7.28 -9.18
N ALA A 92 21.71 8.43 -9.82
CA ALA A 92 20.76 9.41 -9.30
C ALA A 92 19.40 8.73 -9.10
N THR A 93 18.79 8.93 -7.94
CA THR A 93 17.62 8.15 -7.53
C THR A 93 16.56 9.08 -6.98
N LEU A 94 15.36 9.00 -7.56
CA LEU A 94 14.17 9.76 -7.18
C LEU A 94 13.11 8.82 -6.61
N PHE A 95 12.52 9.22 -5.49
CA PHE A 95 11.38 8.53 -4.87
C PHE A 95 10.10 9.35 -5.10
N ALA A 96 9.27 8.95 -6.06
CA ALA A 96 8.00 9.60 -6.36
C ALA A 96 6.89 9.05 -5.47
N TYR A 97 6.51 9.82 -4.45
CA TYR A 97 5.53 9.43 -3.44
C TYR A 97 4.15 10.02 -3.75
N HIS A 98 3.14 9.16 -3.91
CA HIS A 98 1.76 9.58 -4.26
C HIS A 98 0.79 9.62 -3.07
N GLY A 99 1.28 9.27 -1.88
CA GLY A 99 0.45 9.13 -0.69
C GLY A 99 -0.14 7.74 -0.53
N VAL A 100 0.01 7.17 0.67
CA VAL A 100 -0.59 5.89 1.05
C VAL A 100 -1.81 6.17 1.91
N THR A 101 -2.97 5.68 1.48
CA THR A 101 -4.22 5.84 2.25
C THR A 101 -4.05 5.27 3.66
N PRO A 102 -4.36 6.05 4.72
CA PRO A 102 -4.33 5.56 6.09
C PRO A 102 -5.18 4.30 6.28
N PRO A 103 -4.65 3.23 6.91
CA PRO A 103 -5.35 1.96 7.11
C PRO A 103 -6.72 2.11 7.80
N GLU A 104 -6.89 3.10 8.67
CA GLU A 104 -8.13 3.37 9.40
C GLU A 104 -9.26 3.86 8.48
N LEU A 105 -8.90 4.46 7.33
CA LEU A 105 -9.84 4.89 6.31
C LEU A 105 -10.16 3.78 5.30
N TRP A 106 -9.42 2.68 5.36
CA TRP A 106 -9.67 1.47 4.59
C TRP A 106 -10.77 0.66 5.27
N LYS A 107 -12.03 1.06 5.05
CA LYS A 107 -13.25 0.53 5.71
C LYS A 107 -13.57 -0.96 5.43
N VAL A 108 -12.64 -1.71 4.84
CA VAL A 108 -12.76 -3.13 4.49
C VAL A 108 -11.49 -3.84 4.94
N GLU A 109 -11.61 -5.08 5.44
CA GLU A 109 -10.46 -5.83 5.97
C GLU A 109 -9.48 -6.24 4.86
N ALA A 110 -10.01 -6.57 3.68
CA ALA A 110 -9.22 -6.90 2.51
C ALA A 110 -8.37 -5.69 2.04
N GLY A 111 -7.04 -5.84 2.06
CA GLY A 111 -6.10 -4.81 1.62
C GLY A 111 -5.62 -3.85 2.71
N ARG A 112 -6.13 -3.95 3.95
CA ARG A 112 -5.67 -3.11 5.07
C ARG A 112 -4.19 -3.35 5.40
N GLU A 113 -3.78 -4.62 5.50
CA GLU A 113 -2.37 -5.01 5.75
C GLU A 113 -1.44 -4.42 4.68
N GLN A 114 -1.89 -4.37 3.43
CA GLN A 114 -1.12 -3.78 2.34
C GLN A 114 -0.91 -2.27 2.57
N MET A 115 -1.91 -1.55 3.07
CA MET A 115 -1.76 -0.13 3.41
C MET A 115 -0.80 0.08 4.58
N GLU A 116 -0.89 -0.76 5.62
CA GLU A 116 0.02 -0.71 6.78
C GLU A 116 1.47 -0.93 6.34
N ILE A 117 1.74 -1.99 5.56
CA ILE A 117 3.08 -2.25 5.00
C ILE A 117 3.54 -1.08 4.12
N SER A 118 2.63 -0.52 3.33
CA SER A 118 2.94 0.61 2.43
C SER A 118 3.40 1.85 3.19
N GLN A 119 2.75 2.20 4.31
CA GLN A 119 3.18 3.29 5.18
C GLN A 119 4.52 3.00 5.84
N LEU A 120 4.72 1.78 6.36
CA LEU A 120 5.97 1.39 7.00
C LEU A 120 7.17 1.42 6.03
N ARG A 121 6.94 1.06 4.76
CA ARG A 121 7.99 0.97 3.74
C ARG A 121 8.28 2.30 3.04
N THR A 122 7.64 3.40 3.46
CA THR A 122 8.05 4.77 3.07
C THR A 122 9.50 5.09 3.44
N GLN A 123 10.10 4.34 4.37
CA GLN A 123 11.54 4.38 4.67
C GLN A 123 12.44 4.13 3.45
N LEU A 124 11.91 3.54 2.37
CA LEU A 124 12.63 3.40 1.11
C LEU A 124 13.06 4.75 0.50
N ALA A 125 12.38 5.85 0.86
CA ALA A 125 12.77 7.20 0.44
C ALA A 125 14.20 7.55 0.85
N TRP A 126 14.74 6.99 1.94
CA TRP A 126 16.13 7.23 2.36
C TRP A 126 17.20 6.68 1.41
N PHE A 127 16.82 5.81 0.47
CA PHE A 127 17.72 5.34 -0.58
C PHE A 127 17.68 6.25 -1.83
N ALA A 128 16.82 7.28 -1.84
CA ALA A 128 16.76 8.27 -2.88
C ALA A 128 17.52 9.55 -2.52
N HIS A 129 18.05 10.23 -3.53
CA HIS A 129 18.73 11.51 -3.36
C HIS A 129 17.72 12.65 -3.14
N LEU A 130 16.57 12.56 -3.83
CA LEU A 130 15.42 13.45 -3.71
C LEU A 130 14.13 12.63 -3.72
N ALA A 131 13.11 13.15 -3.06
CA ALA A 131 11.75 12.66 -3.20
C ALA A 131 10.90 13.67 -3.97
N ILE A 132 9.99 13.17 -4.79
CA ILE A 132 8.95 13.95 -5.46
C ILE A 132 7.64 13.67 -4.74
N ALA A 133 6.88 14.73 -4.44
CA ALA A 133 5.54 14.63 -3.88
C ALA A 133 4.56 15.46 -4.72
N ASP A 134 3.36 14.92 -4.93
CA ASP A 134 2.35 15.56 -5.80
C ASP A 134 1.76 16.84 -5.22
N SER A 135 1.87 17.02 -3.89
CA SER A 135 1.36 18.17 -3.17
C SER A 135 2.12 18.43 -1.88
N PRO A 136 2.04 19.64 -1.29
CA PRO A 136 2.63 19.92 0.02
C PRO A 136 2.10 19.02 1.14
N TYR A 137 0.84 18.59 1.05
CA TYR A 137 0.26 17.62 1.99
C TYR A 137 0.99 16.28 1.94
N ILE A 138 1.20 15.74 0.74
CA ILE A 138 1.90 14.47 0.52
C ILE A 138 3.39 14.57 0.89
N GLY A 139 4.04 15.72 0.64
CA GLY A 139 5.41 15.95 1.10
C GLY A 139 5.55 15.90 2.62
N ARG A 140 4.62 16.54 3.35
CA ARG A 140 4.56 16.46 4.83
C ARG A 140 4.24 15.05 5.31
N GLU A 141 3.33 14.35 4.62
CA GLU A 141 2.98 12.97 4.96
C GLU A 141 4.22 12.05 4.84
N LEU A 142 4.97 12.13 3.75
CA LEU A 142 6.21 11.38 3.57
C LEU A 142 7.20 11.66 4.71
N HIS A 143 7.43 12.94 5.02
CA HIS A 143 8.31 13.33 6.12
C HIS A 143 7.85 12.76 7.46
N ASN A 144 6.57 12.85 7.79
CA ASN A 144 6.02 12.37 9.05
C ASN A 144 6.13 10.83 9.18
N LEU A 145 5.87 10.09 8.11
CA LEU A 145 5.91 8.62 8.11
C LEU A 145 7.34 8.06 8.09
N SER A 146 8.21 8.64 7.28
CA SER A 146 9.56 8.11 7.01
C SER A 146 10.67 8.83 7.78
N GLY A 147 10.43 10.07 8.17
CA GLY A 147 11.48 10.98 8.65
C GLY A 147 12.35 11.58 7.55
N TYR A 148 12.06 11.35 6.26
CA TYR A 148 12.85 11.82 5.14
C TYR A 148 12.94 13.36 5.13
N PRO A 149 14.12 13.99 4.90
CA PRO A 149 14.29 15.42 5.13
C PRO A 149 13.42 16.29 4.21
N MET A 150 12.70 17.27 4.77
CA MET A 150 11.81 18.16 4.01
C MET A 150 12.55 18.94 2.92
N GLU A 151 13.79 19.33 3.17
CA GLU A 151 14.66 20.02 2.21
C GLU A 151 15.05 19.15 1.00
N ARG A 152 14.86 17.82 1.09
CA ARG A 152 15.06 16.87 -0.01
C ARG A 152 13.75 16.43 -0.69
N ILE A 153 12.62 17.04 -0.32
CA ILE A 153 11.33 16.81 -0.95
C ILE A 153 11.03 17.95 -1.92
N ARG A 154 10.67 17.62 -3.16
CA ARG A 154 10.24 18.59 -4.18
C ARG A 154 8.78 18.36 -4.49
N ILE A 155 8.01 19.45 -4.52
CA ILE A 155 6.59 19.39 -4.87
C ILE A 155 6.48 19.49 -6.40
N ILE A 156 6.13 18.39 -7.05
CA ILE A 156 5.85 18.35 -8.49
C ILE A 156 4.45 17.80 -8.68
N PRO A 157 3.47 18.66 -8.98
CA PRO A 157 2.08 18.23 -9.21
C PRO A 157 1.96 17.25 -10.37
N ILE A 158 0.95 16.38 -10.32
CA ILE A 158 0.66 15.47 -11.44
C ILE A 158 0.28 16.27 -12.68
N SER A 159 0.85 15.90 -13.82
CA SER A 159 0.50 16.47 -15.12
C SER A 159 -0.94 16.15 -15.52
N VAL A 160 -1.69 17.17 -15.92
CA VAL A 160 -3.05 17.02 -16.46
C VAL A 160 -3.11 17.65 -17.85
N PRO A 161 -3.65 16.96 -18.88
CA PRO A 161 -3.71 17.47 -20.26
C PRO A 161 -4.79 18.54 -20.42
N VAL A 162 -4.60 19.69 -19.76
CA VAL A 162 -5.60 20.75 -19.62
C VAL A 162 -6.13 21.28 -20.95
N ASP A 163 -5.28 21.41 -21.97
CA ASP A 163 -5.68 21.92 -23.28
C ASP A 163 -6.54 20.91 -24.06
N THR A 164 -6.26 19.62 -23.90
CA THR A 164 -7.08 18.54 -24.48
C THR A 164 -8.43 18.49 -23.79
N ILE A 165 -8.45 18.51 -22.46
CA ILE A 165 -9.68 18.44 -21.67
C ILE A 165 -10.57 19.67 -21.91
N ARG A 166 -9.98 20.85 -22.13
CA ARG A 166 -10.73 22.07 -22.43
C ARG A 166 -11.53 21.97 -23.74
N GLN A 167 -11.13 21.10 -24.67
CA GLN A 167 -11.86 20.90 -25.93
C GLN A 167 -13.18 20.19 -25.66
N ARG A 168 -14.29 20.94 -25.78
CA ARG A 168 -15.62 20.41 -25.54
C ARG A 168 -16.00 19.39 -26.64
N PRO A 169 -16.48 18.18 -26.27
CA PRO A 169 -17.01 17.23 -27.23
C PRO A 169 -18.22 17.77 -28.00
N SER A 170 -18.52 17.17 -29.15
CA SER A 170 -19.69 17.55 -29.94
C SER A 170 -21.00 17.33 -29.17
N GLU A 171 -22.02 18.15 -29.46
CA GLU A 171 -23.35 17.97 -28.87
C GLU A 171 -23.94 16.58 -29.17
N ALA A 172 -23.62 15.99 -30.32
CA ALA A 172 -24.02 14.62 -30.65
C ALA A 172 -23.38 13.59 -29.69
N THR A 173 -22.10 13.75 -29.36
CA THR A 173 -21.40 12.91 -28.37
C THR A 173 -22.01 13.06 -26.99
N LEU A 174 -22.29 14.28 -26.55
CA LEU A 174 -22.90 14.54 -25.24
C LEU A 174 -24.34 13.99 -25.17
N ALA A 175 -25.13 14.14 -26.24
CA ALA A 175 -26.48 13.58 -26.34
C ALA A 175 -26.48 12.04 -26.29
N GLN A 176 -25.56 11.40 -27.03
CA GLN A 176 -25.39 9.95 -26.99
C GLN A 176 -25.02 9.47 -25.58
N LEU A 177 -24.12 10.19 -24.90
CA LEU A 177 -23.70 9.84 -23.55
C LEU A 177 -24.84 10.02 -22.53
N ARG A 178 -25.66 11.06 -22.68
CA ARG A 178 -26.87 11.24 -21.87
C ARG A 178 -27.83 10.06 -22.07
N ALA A 179 -28.06 9.64 -23.31
CA ALA A 179 -28.94 8.51 -23.60
C ALA A 179 -28.41 7.18 -23.06
N GLN A 180 -27.11 6.92 -23.22
CA GLN A 180 -26.45 5.72 -22.69
C GLN A 180 -26.73 5.53 -21.19
N TRP A 181 -26.73 6.61 -20.42
CA TRP A 181 -26.89 6.58 -18.96
C TRP A 181 -28.26 7.08 -18.48
N ARG A 182 -29.23 7.28 -19.38
CA ARG A 182 -30.61 7.75 -19.07
C ARG A 182 -30.61 9.07 -18.29
N LEU A 183 -29.87 10.04 -18.80
CA LEU A 183 -29.64 11.37 -18.20
C LEU A 183 -30.37 12.50 -18.95
N GLU A 184 -31.29 12.18 -19.86
CA GLU A 184 -32.10 13.19 -20.55
C GLU A 184 -32.95 13.99 -19.56
N GLY A 185 -32.88 15.32 -19.65
CA GLY A 185 -33.57 16.23 -18.73
C GLY A 185 -33.04 16.23 -17.30
N LYS A 186 -31.95 15.51 -17.00
CA LYS A 186 -31.36 15.43 -15.66
C LYS A 186 -30.17 16.38 -15.50
N GLN A 187 -30.01 16.89 -14.26
CA GLN A 187 -28.76 17.51 -13.83
C GLN A 187 -27.83 16.46 -13.25
N VAL A 188 -26.54 16.58 -13.51
CA VAL A 188 -25.56 15.53 -13.23
C VAL A 188 -24.57 15.99 -12.18
N MET A 189 -24.62 15.32 -11.02
CA MET A 189 -23.57 15.35 -10.01
C MET A 189 -22.59 14.22 -10.31
N LEU A 190 -21.40 14.56 -10.78
CA LEU A 190 -20.40 13.61 -11.22
C LEU A 190 -19.37 13.32 -10.13
N PHE A 191 -19.07 12.05 -9.91
CA PHE A 191 -17.92 11.58 -9.16
C PHE A 191 -17.02 10.78 -10.12
N ILE A 192 -15.70 11.02 -10.07
CA ILE A 192 -14.71 10.25 -10.84
C ILE A 192 -13.68 9.65 -9.86
N GLY A 193 -13.51 8.33 -9.93
CA GLY A 193 -12.52 7.60 -9.15
C GLY A 193 -12.95 6.16 -8.87
N ARG A 194 -12.00 5.32 -8.46
CA ARG A 194 -12.28 3.95 -8.03
C ARG A 194 -13.22 3.94 -6.83
N VAL A 195 -14.06 2.90 -6.73
CA VAL A 195 -14.99 2.71 -5.60
C VAL A 195 -14.21 2.26 -4.35
N ALA A 196 -13.65 3.23 -3.61
CA ALA A 196 -12.82 2.98 -2.44
C ALA A 196 -13.35 3.73 -1.20
N GLY A 197 -13.11 3.15 -0.01
CA GLY A 197 -13.67 3.64 1.26
C GLY A 197 -13.26 5.06 1.60
N ASN A 198 -12.03 5.45 1.30
CA ASN A 198 -11.52 6.80 1.50
C ASN A 198 -12.15 7.84 0.57
N LYS A 199 -12.72 7.44 -0.57
CA LYS A 199 -13.33 8.36 -1.54
C LYS A 199 -14.72 8.86 -1.15
N ARG A 200 -15.31 8.23 -0.13
CA ARG A 200 -16.57 8.61 0.51
C ARG A 200 -17.75 8.83 -0.45
N ILE A 201 -17.91 7.92 -1.43
CA ILE A 201 -19.07 7.91 -2.32
C ILE A 201 -20.38 7.77 -1.51
N ASP A 202 -20.32 7.16 -0.31
CA ASP A 202 -21.43 7.13 0.65
C ASP A 202 -21.92 8.53 1.03
N ALA A 203 -21.01 9.51 1.17
CA ALA A 203 -21.37 10.89 1.44
C ALA A 203 -22.06 11.55 0.24
N ALA A 204 -21.62 11.26 -0.99
CA ALA A 204 -22.27 11.76 -2.21
C ALA A 204 -23.70 11.20 -2.36
N VAL A 205 -23.92 9.90 -2.10
CA VAL A 205 -25.27 9.30 -2.09
C VAL A 205 -26.15 9.94 -1.01
N ALA A 206 -25.59 10.19 0.17
CA ALA A 206 -26.31 10.83 1.27
C ALA A 206 -26.61 12.32 1.01
N ALA A 207 -25.76 13.02 0.26
CA ALA A 207 -26.00 14.39 -0.18
C ALA A 207 -27.09 14.45 -1.26
N LEU A 208 -27.07 13.53 -2.24
CA LEU A 208 -28.14 13.37 -3.23
C LEU A 208 -29.51 13.18 -2.55
N ALA A 209 -29.57 12.30 -1.55
CA ALA A 209 -30.80 12.04 -0.80
C ALA A 209 -31.35 13.28 -0.09
N ARG A 210 -30.49 14.18 0.39
CA ARG A 210 -30.91 15.46 0.99
C ARG A 210 -31.46 16.44 -0.03
N LEU A 211 -30.91 16.43 -1.24
CA LEU A 211 -31.33 17.31 -2.33
C LEU A 211 -32.54 16.78 -3.11
N ARG A 212 -33.01 15.57 -2.83
CA ARG A 212 -34.03 14.90 -3.67
C ARG A 212 -35.33 15.68 -3.84
N THR A 213 -35.72 16.47 -2.82
CA THR A 213 -36.95 17.27 -2.81
C THR A 213 -36.75 18.63 -3.47
N SER A 214 -35.63 19.31 -3.19
CA SER A 214 -35.32 20.62 -3.76
C SER A 214 -34.84 20.55 -5.21
N ASN A 215 -34.24 19.42 -5.61
CA ASN A 215 -33.83 19.14 -6.97
C ASN A 215 -34.23 17.71 -7.39
N PRO A 216 -35.45 17.53 -7.92
CA PRO A 216 -35.96 16.22 -8.31
C PRO A 216 -35.30 15.66 -9.59
N VAL A 217 -34.51 16.45 -10.32
CA VAL A 217 -33.85 16.01 -11.56
C VAL A 217 -32.35 15.74 -11.37
N LEU A 218 -31.82 15.91 -10.16
CA LEU A 218 -30.42 15.63 -9.85
C LEU A 218 -30.13 14.12 -9.86
N HIS A 219 -29.06 13.74 -10.54
CA HIS A 219 -28.61 12.35 -10.69
C HIS A 219 -27.12 12.24 -10.35
N LEU A 220 -26.76 11.28 -9.51
CA LEU A 220 -25.37 10.97 -9.19
C LEU A 220 -24.82 9.96 -10.20
N LEU A 221 -23.83 10.39 -10.98
CA LEU A 221 -23.07 9.53 -11.88
C LEU A 221 -21.70 9.25 -11.28
N VAL A 222 -21.37 7.97 -11.07
CA VAL A 222 -20.11 7.51 -10.49
C VAL A 222 -19.31 6.79 -11.56
N VAL A 223 -18.22 7.43 -12.00
CA VAL A 223 -17.32 6.93 -13.04
C VAL A 223 -16.04 6.37 -12.42
N GLY A 224 -15.78 5.08 -12.61
CA GLY A 224 -14.58 4.41 -12.10
C GLY A 224 -14.78 2.94 -11.78
N SER A 225 -13.67 2.23 -11.51
CA SER A 225 -13.71 0.79 -11.25
C SER A 225 -14.54 0.46 -9.99
N LYS A 226 -15.40 -0.55 -10.13
CA LYS A 226 -16.27 -1.06 -9.06
C LYS A 226 -16.09 -2.56 -8.80
N GLU A 227 -15.31 -3.23 -9.63
CA GLU A 227 -15.24 -4.70 -9.69
C GLU A 227 -13.82 -5.25 -9.84
N ASP A 228 -12.79 -4.38 -9.92
CA ASP A 228 -11.40 -4.78 -10.18
C ASP A 228 -10.81 -5.62 -9.02
N ASN A 229 -11.35 -5.46 -7.80
CA ASN A 229 -10.94 -6.24 -6.63
C ASN A 229 -12.12 -6.49 -5.66
N PRO A 230 -11.98 -7.41 -4.69
CA PRO A 230 -13.05 -7.75 -3.75
C PRO A 230 -13.56 -6.56 -2.92
N ALA A 231 -12.67 -5.64 -2.53
CA ALA A 231 -13.02 -4.46 -1.75
C ALA A 231 -13.92 -3.49 -2.53
N GLU A 232 -13.63 -3.26 -3.81
CA GLU A 232 -14.47 -2.43 -4.69
C GLU A 232 -15.87 -3.03 -4.87
N ARG A 233 -15.96 -4.35 -5.06
CA ARG A 233 -17.24 -5.07 -5.20
C ARG A 233 -18.10 -4.95 -3.95
N GLU A 234 -17.49 -5.17 -2.78
CA GLU A 234 -18.18 -5.06 -1.50
C GLU A 234 -18.73 -3.64 -1.28
N LEU A 235 -17.92 -2.62 -1.58
CA LEU A 235 -18.34 -1.23 -1.45
C LEU A 235 -19.44 -0.85 -2.45
N ALA A 236 -19.39 -1.34 -3.69
CA ALA A 236 -20.44 -1.10 -4.68
C ALA A 236 -21.81 -1.64 -4.23
N VAL A 237 -21.85 -2.84 -3.62
CA VAL A 237 -23.06 -3.41 -3.03
C VAL A 237 -23.57 -2.54 -1.87
N ARG A 238 -22.67 -2.15 -0.95
CA ARG A 238 -23.04 -1.28 0.19
C ARG A 238 -23.61 0.07 -0.26
N LEU A 239 -23.09 0.64 -1.34
CA LEU A 239 -23.59 1.88 -1.93
C LEU A 239 -24.99 1.71 -2.52
N ALA A 240 -25.25 0.60 -3.21
CA ALA A 240 -26.58 0.27 -3.73
C ALA A 240 -27.61 0.11 -2.60
N ASP A 241 -27.25 -0.62 -1.53
CA ASP A 241 -28.10 -0.78 -0.33
C ASP A 241 -28.38 0.56 0.37
N GLN A 242 -27.37 1.44 0.43
CA GLN A 242 -27.55 2.78 0.98
C GLN A 242 -28.50 3.62 0.11
N ALA A 243 -28.33 3.62 -1.21
CA ALA A 243 -29.18 4.37 -2.12
C ALA A 243 -30.65 3.89 -2.05
N ALA A 244 -30.86 2.58 -1.93
CA ALA A 244 -32.18 1.99 -1.73
C ALA A 244 -32.82 2.44 -0.41
N ARG A 245 -32.11 2.34 0.72
CA ARG A 245 -32.60 2.80 2.03
C ARG A 245 -32.92 4.29 2.07
N LEU A 246 -32.17 5.10 1.32
CA LEU A 246 -32.38 6.55 1.23
C LEU A 246 -33.43 6.95 0.18
N GLY A 247 -34.00 5.99 -0.56
CA GLY A 247 -35.02 6.25 -1.58
C GLY A 247 -34.50 7.02 -2.79
N VAL A 248 -33.24 6.81 -3.19
CA VAL A 248 -32.61 7.46 -4.35
C VAL A 248 -31.89 6.47 -5.27
N ALA A 249 -32.23 5.18 -5.20
CA ALA A 249 -31.58 4.13 -5.99
C ALA A 249 -31.72 4.37 -7.51
N ASP A 250 -32.84 4.91 -7.97
CA ASP A 250 -33.11 5.28 -9.37
C ASP A 250 -32.30 6.50 -9.84
N ARG A 251 -31.62 7.19 -8.92
CA ARG A 251 -30.84 8.41 -9.14
C ARG A 251 -29.34 8.23 -8.94
N VAL A 252 -28.86 7.00 -8.78
CA VAL A 252 -27.43 6.68 -8.65
C VAL A 252 -27.05 5.71 -9.75
N THR A 253 -25.99 6.02 -10.52
CA THR A 253 -25.49 5.16 -11.57
C THR A 253 -23.98 4.95 -11.42
N LEU A 254 -23.58 3.68 -11.30
CA LEU A 254 -22.19 3.23 -11.25
C LEU A 254 -21.78 2.71 -12.63
N THR A 255 -21.08 3.52 -13.42
CA THR A 255 -20.76 3.20 -14.82
C THR A 255 -19.73 2.08 -14.96
N GLY A 256 -18.89 1.89 -13.94
CA GLY A 256 -17.64 1.15 -14.09
C GLY A 256 -16.55 2.01 -14.72
N ARG A 257 -15.45 1.38 -15.12
CA ARG A 257 -14.34 2.06 -15.81
C ARG A 257 -14.76 2.46 -17.23
N VAL A 258 -14.33 3.63 -17.66
CA VAL A 258 -14.57 4.20 -19.00
C VAL A 258 -13.24 4.50 -19.67
N ASP A 259 -13.24 4.57 -21.00
CA ASP A 259 -12.00 4.81 -21.77
C ASP A 259 -11.55 6.28 -21.72
N ALA A 260 -12.51 7.21 -21.67
CA ALA A 260 -12.28 8.64 -21.65
C ALA A 260 -13.22 9.31 -20.64
N VAL A 261 -12.67 10.15 -19.76
CA VAL A 261 -13.42 10.85 -18.71
C VAL A 261 -13.87 12.25 -19.14
N GLU A 262 -13.22 12.81 -20.16
CA GLU A 262 -13.44 14.16 -20.68
C GLU A 262 -14.90 14.40 -21.08
N PRO A 263 -15.58 13.48 -21.80
CA PRO A 263 -16.99 13.67 -22.12
C PRO A 263 -17.91 13.71 -20.90
N TYR A 264 -17.54 13.01 -19.82
CA TYR A 264 -18.32 13.02 -18.58
C TYR A 264 -18.16 14.35 -17.84
N LEU A 265 -16.95 14.91 -17.81
CA LEU A 265 -16.68 16.22 -17.22
C LEU A 265 -17.52 17.33 -17.87
N HIS A 266 -17.56 17.37 -19.20
CA HIS A 266 -18.35 18.35 -19.98
C HIS A 266 -19.86 18.11 -19.89
N LEU A 267 -20.30 16.90 -19.54
CA LEU A 267 -21.71 16.56 -19.36
C LEU A 267 -22.22 16.94 -17.96
N ALA A 268 -21.32 17.04 -16.98
CA ALA A 268 -21.66 17.26 -15.58
C ALA A 268 -22.03 18.72 -15.27
N ASP A 269 -23.00 18.92 -14.39
CA ASP A 269 -23.36 20.23 -13.84
C ASP A 269 -22.45 20.59 -12.64
N VAL A 270 -21.97 19.58 -11.93
CA VAL A 270 -21.04 19.71 -10.80
C VAL A 270 -20.24 18.43 -10.62
N VAL A 271 -18.96 18.56 -10.31
CA VAL A 271 -18.10 17.45 -9.90
C VAL A 271 -17.94 17.46 -8.38
N VAL A 272 -18.11 16.30 -7.74
CA VAL A 272 -17.95 16.12 -6.30
C VAL A 272 -16.83 15.13 -6.01
N LEU A 273 -15.91 15.52 -5.12
CA LEU A 273 -14.85 14.66 -4.61
C LEU A 273 -14.84 14.71 -3.07
N PRO A 274 -15.76 14.02 -2.39
CA PRO A 274 -15.91 14.09 -0.93
C PRO A 274 -14.87 13.26 -0.15
N SER A 275 -13.73 12.95 -0.79
CA SER A 275 -12.66 12.11 -0.26
C SER A 275 -12.24 12.53 1.15
N GLN A 276 -11.90 11.56 1.99
CA GLN A 276 -11.30 11.77 3.32
C GLN A 276 -9.78 11.81 3.29
N HIS A 277 -9.18 11.17 2.29
CA HIS A 277 -7.76 11.19 1.99
C HIS A 277 -7.58 11.22 0.47
N GLU A 278 -6.81 12.20 0.00
CA GLU A 278 -6.54 12.43 -1.41
C GLU A 278 -5.14 13.04 -1.57
N GLY A 279 -4.28 12.37 -2.36
CA GLY A 279 -2.88 12.80 -2.51
C GLY A 279 -2.69 13.98 -3.46
N PHE A 280 -3.52 14.04 -4.51
CA PHE A 280 -3.57 15.16 -5.44
C PHE A 280 -4.97 15.45 -5.95
N GLY A 281 -5.76 14.42 -6.27
CA GLY A 281 -7.13 14.62 -6.75
C GLY A 281 -7.19 15.13 -8.18
N VAL A 282 -6.53 14.41 -9.10
CA VAL A 282 -6.54 14.66 -10.56
C VAL A 282 -7.92 15.06 -11.10
N PRO A 283 -9.05 14.39 -10.73
CA PRO A 283 -10.38 14.78 -11.20
C PRO A 283 -10.80 16.23 -10.92
N LEU A 284 -10.26 16.86 -9.86
CA LEU A 284 -10.53 18.28 -9.60
C LEU A 284 -9.90 19.17 -10.65
N VAL A 285 -8.66 18.87 -11.03
CA VAL A 285 -7.93 19.61 -12.07
C VAL A 285 -8.55 19.38 -13.44
N GLU A 286 -8.94 18.13 -13.74
CA GLU A 286 -9.64 17.81 -14.98
C GLU A 286 -10.98 18.55 -15.08
N ALA A 287 -11.76 18.61 -14.00
CA ALA A 287 -13.01 19.36 -13.96
C ALA A 287 -12.80 20.87 -14.11
N MET A 288 -11.80 21.44 -13.42
CA MET A 288 -11.40 22.84 -13.61
C MET A 288 -10.98 23.13 -15.07
N ALA A 289 -10.28 22.20 -15.73
CA ALA A 289 -9.89 22.33 -17.12
C ALA A 289 -11.06 22.20 -18.11
N ALA A 290 -12.08 21.40 -17.77
CA ALA A 290 -13.32 21.28 -18.53
C ALA A 290 -14.29 22.45 -18.32
N GLY A 291 -14.04 23.31 -17.32
CA GLY A 291 -14.95 24.39 -16.94
C GLY A 291 -16.15 23.91 -16.11
N THR A 292 -16.03 22.77 -15.45
CA THR A 292 -17.08 22.18 -14.61
C THR A 292 -16.82 22.55 -13.15
N PRO A 293 -17.80 23.15 -12.44
CA PRO A 293 -17.58 23.59 -11.07
C PRO A 293 -17.42 22.38 -10.12
N VAL A 294 -16.60 22.54 -9.09
CA VAL A 294 -16.19 21.44 -8.20
C VAL A 294 -16.53 21.69 -6.73
N VAL A 295 -16.89 20.62 -6.03
CA VAL A 295 -16.94 20.56 -4.56
C VAL A 295 -16.01 19.45 -4.07
N ALA A 296 -15.11 19.77 -3.16
CA ALA A 296 -14.15 18.82 -2.61
C ALA A 296 -14.19 18.77 -1.07
N GLY A 297 -13.78 17.65 -0.48
CA GLY A 297 -13.58 17.59 0.97
C GLY A 297 -12.45 18.52 1.43
N ALA A 298 -12.61 19.20 2.56
CA ALA A 298 -11.56 20.06 3.15
C ALA A 298 -10.48 19.23 3.88
N THR A 299 -9.80 18.34 3.15
CA THR A 299 -8.79 17.40 3.68
C THR A 299 -7.79 17.01 2.60
N GLY A 300 -6.68 16.38 3.00
CA GLY A 300 -5.63 15.97 2.08
C GLY A 300 -5.07 17.14 1.27
N ALA A 301 -4.81 16.90 -0.02
CA ALA A 301 -4.31 17.92 -0.93
C ALA A 301 -5.38 18.88 -1.48
N MET A 302 -6.67 18.56 -1.30
CA MET A 302 -7.76 19.24 -2.02
C MET A 302 -7.85 20.76 -1.76
N PRO A 303 -7.70 21.28 -0.52
CA PRO A 303 -7.64 22.72 -0.29
C PRO A 303 -6.51 23.42 -1.05
N TRP A 304 -5.35 22.78 -1.13
CA TRP A 304 -4.21 23.32 -1.88
C TRP A 304 -4.46 23.26 -3.40
N VAL A 305 -5.01 22.16 -3.91
CA VAL A 305 -5.33 21.99 -5.35
C VAL A 305 -6.30 23.07 -5.82
N LEU A 306 -7.30 23.40 -5.01
CA LEU A 306 -8.29 24.44 -5.31
C LEU A 306 -7.83 25.87 -4.96
N ASP A 307 -6.59 26.08 -4.50
CA ASP A 307 -6.08 27.37 -4.01
C ASP A 307 -6.96 28.00 -2.89
N ALA A 308 -7.55 27.15 -2.05
CA ALA A 308 -8.47 27.53 -0.98
C ALA A 308 -7.79 27.73 0.39
N GLU A 309 -6.49 27.40 0.53
CA GLU A 309 -5.76 27.56 1.80
C GLU A 309 -5.66 29.02 2.28
N LYS A 310 -5.80 29.98 1.37
CA LYS A 310 -5.70 31.42 1.67
C LYS A 310 -7.06 32.11 1.80
N GLY A 311 -8.16 31.39 1.67
CA GLY A 311 -9.53 31.93 1.75
C GLY A 311 -10.45 31.47 0.62
N GLU A 312 -11.76 31.49 0.86
CA GLU A 312 -12.78 31.11 -0.14
C GLU A 312 -12.80 32.07 -1.34
N GLU A 313 -12.38 33.32 -1.15
CA GLU A 313 -12.37 34.35 -2.19
C GLU A 313 -11.32 34.11 -3.29
N ARG A 314 -10.34 33.24 -3.05
CA ARG A 314 -9.35 32.81 -4.06
C ARG A 314 -9.60 31.42 -4.62
N ALA A 315 -10.45 30.65 -3.95
CA ALA A 315 -10.68 29.26 -4.29
C ALA A 315 -11.25 29.11 -5.71
N ALA A 316 -10.77 28.09 -6.41
CA ALA A 316 -11.23 27.64 -7.72
C ALA A 316 -12.36 26.60 -7.63
N GLY A 317 -12.84 26.32 -6.42
CA GLY A 317 -13.95 25.42 -6.14
C GLY A 317 -14.42 25.57 -4.70
N LEU A 318 -15.50 24.87 -4.34
CA LEU A 318 -16.03 24.90 -2.97
C LEU A 318 -15.45 23.74 -2.15
N LEU A 319 -15.26 23.99 -0.85
CA LEU A 319 -14.91 22.96 0.11
C LEU A 319 -16.11 22.57 0.97
N CYS A 320 -16.20 21.29 1.31
CA CYS A 320 -17.14 20.76 2.30
C CYS A 320 -16.39 20.11 3.47
N LYS A 321 -17.01 20.09 4.64
CA LYS A 321 -16.46 19.39 5.80
C LYS A 321 -16.28 17.88 5.49
N PRO A 322 -15.10 17.28 5.76
CA PRO A 322 -14.84 15.89 5.42
C PRO A 322 -15.83 14.93 6.07
N GLY A 323 -16.54 14.14 5.25
CA GLY A 323 -17.53 13.18 5.72
C GLY A 323 -18.90 13.75 6.10
N ASP A 324 -19.10 15.07 5.96
CA ASP A 324 -20.37 15.75 6.23
C ASP A 324 -21.22 15.83 4.94
N ALA A 325 -22.19 14.93 4.84
CA ALA A 325 -23.08 14.87 3.69
C ALA A 325 -24.08 16.04 3.62
N GLU A 326 -24.35 16.70 4.74
CA GLU A 326 -25.23 17.87 4.77
C GLU A 326 -24.51 19.10 4.23
N ASP A 327 -23.27 19.31 4.68
CA ASP A 327 -22.44 20.39 4.15
C ASP A 327 -22.12 20.17 2.66
N LEU A 328 -21.84 18.91 2.25
CA LEU A 328 -21.68 18.58 0.83
C LEU A 328 -22.94 18.94 0.01
N ALA A 329 -24.13 18.56 0.49
CA ALA A 329 -25.40 18.89 -0.18
C ALA A 329 -25.59 20.41 -0.31
N ARG A 330 -25.30 21.17 0.75
CA ARG A 330 -25.38 22.63 0.75
C ARG A 330 -24.45 23.25 -0.29
N GLN A 331 -23.20 22.80 -0.40
CA GLN A 331 -22.26 23.32 -1.39
C GLN A 331 -22.65 22.95 -2.82
N VAL A 332 -23.14 21.72 -3.05
CA VAL A 332 -23.69 21.32 -4.35
C VAL A 332 -24.88 22.21 -4.72
N GLN A 333 -25.81 22.45 -3.79
CA GLN A 333 -26.96 23.32 -4.04
C GLN A 333 -26.53 24.73 -4.45
N ARG A 334 -25.55 25.32 -3.75
CA ARG A 334 -24.99 26.64 -4.11
C ARG A 334 -24.54 26.68 -5.57
N LEU A 335 -23.75 25.70 -6.03
CA LEU A 335 -23.26 25.68 -7.41
C LEU A 335 -24.36 25.48 -8.46
N LEU A 336 -25.41 24.73 -8.11
CA LEU A 336 -26.54 24.49 -9.00
C LEU A 336 -27.47 25.70 -9.10
N THR A 337 -27.61 26.50 -8.04
CA THR A 337 -28.57 27.62 -8.00
C THR A 337 -27.94 29.00 -8.23
N ASP A 338 -26.65 29.18 -7.93
CA ASP A 338 -25.95 30.46 -8.06
C ASP A 338 -25.08 30.49 -9.33
N ALA A 339 -25.60 31.13 -10.37
CA ALA A 339 -24.93 31.22 -11.67
C ALA A 339 -23.69 32.12 -11.65
N GLU A 340 -23.69 33.18 -10.82
CA GLU A 340 -22.57 34.12 -10.70
C GLU A 340 -21.40 33.49 -9.97
N LEU A 341 -21.67 32.80 -8.85
CA LEU A 341 -20.67 32.01 -8.15
C LEU A 341 -20.07 30.94 -9.07
N ARG A 342 -20.91 30.23 -9.82
CA ARG A 342 -20.44 29.20 -10.77
C ARG A 342 -19.52 29.80 -11.82
N ALA A 343 -19.91 30.91 -12.47
CA ALA A 343 -19.07 31.57 -13.48
C ALA A 343 -17.73 32.01 -12.89
N THR A 344 -17.75 32.60 -11.69
CA THR A 344 -16.55 33.02 -10.96
C THR A 344 -15.60 31.86 -10.68
N LEU A 345 -16.12 30.73 -10.19
CA LEU A 345 -15.31 29.55 -9.88
C LEU A 345 -14.77 28.87 -11.13
N VAL A 346 -15.53 28.88 -12.23
CA VAL A 346 -15.06 28.34 -13.53
C VAL A 346 -13.89 29.17 -14.08
N GLU A 347 -13.96 30.50 -14.02
CA GLU A 347 -12.85 31.37 -14.44
C GLU A 347 -11.59 31.10 -13.61
N ARG A 348 -11.73 31.04 -12.28
CA ARG A 348 -10.62 30.69 -11.38
C ARG A 348 -10.10 29.27 -11.61
N GLY A 349 -11.00 28.34 -11.90
CA GLY A 349 -10.70 26.96 -12.28
C GLY A 349 -9.76 26.90 -13.48
N TYR A 350 -10.08 27.62 -14.55
CA TYR A 350 -9.19 27.67 -15.72
C TYR A 350 -7.81 28.23 -15.40
N ALA A 351 -7.73 29.31 -14.63
CA ALA A 351 -6.46 29.90 -14.22
C ALA A 351 -5.65 28.93 -13.33
N ARG A 352 -6.32 28.25 -12.40
CA ARG A 352 -5.69 27.28 -11.49
C ARG A 352 -5.23 26.03 -12.22
N ALA A 353 -6.04 25.49 -13.12
CA ALA A 353 -5.72 24.30 -13.91
C ALA A 353 -4.44 24.48 -14.75
N ALA A 354 -4.21 25.67 -15.31
CA ALA A 354 -3.02 25.95 -16.13
C ALA A 354 -1.69 25.70 -15.39
N ALA A 355 -1.68 25.84 -14.05
CA ALA A 355 -0.51 25.55 -13.21
C ALA A 355 -0.15 24.05 -13.14
N PHE A 356 -1.02 23.18 -13.65
CA PHE A 356 -0.86 21.72 -13.66
C PHE A 356 -0.72 21.15 -15.09
N SER A 357 -0.46 22.01 -16.07
CA SER A 357 -0.30 21.61 -17.48
C SER A 357 0.96 20.75 -17.72
N PRO A 358 1.01 19.98 -18.82
CA PRO A 358 2.18 19.17 -19.16
C PRO A 358 3.46 19.97 -19.34
N ALA A 359 3.35 21.20 -19.87
CA ALA A 359 4.49 22.11 -20.01
C ALA A 359 5.10 22.49 -18.65
N VAL A 360 4.26 22.82 -17.66
CA VAL A 360 4.71 23.16 -16.31
C VAL A 360 5.31 21.94 -15.61
N PHE A 361 4.67 20.77 -15.74
CA PHE A 361 5.20 19.51 -15.21
C PHE A 361 6.59 19.20 -15.77
N ALA A 362 6.76 19.25 -17.09
CA ALA A 362 8.03 18.96 -17.74
C ALA A 362 9.14 19.94 -17.33
N HIS A 363 8.82 21.23 -17.16
CA HIS A 363 9.77 22.21 -16.65
C HIS A 363 10.24 21.89 -15.22
N ASN A 364 9.29 21.58 -14.32
CA ASN A 364 9.58 21.24 -12.93
C ASN A 364 10.37 19.93 -12.82
N LEU A 365 10.00 18.91 -13.59
CA LEU A 365 10.71 17.63 -13.64
C LEU A 365 12.16 17.83 -14.07
N ARG A 366 12.41 18.57 -15.16
CA ARG A 366 13.78 18.86 -15.62
C ARG A 366 14.61 19.60 -14.58
N THR A 367 14.00 20.51 -13.82
CA THR A 367 14.66 21.21 -12.71
C THR A 367 15.10 20.22 -11.62
N VAL A 368 14.21 19.31 -11.23
CA VAL A 368 14.52 18.29 -10.21
C VAL A 368 15.53 17.27 -10.71
N LEU A 369 15.50 16.90 -12.00
CA LEU A 369 16.51 16.02 -12.60
C LEU A 369 17.91 16.66 -12.59
N ALA A 370 18.01 17.95 -12.88
CA ALA A 370 19.27 18.67 -12.80
C ALA A 370 19.81 18.72 -11.36
N GLU A 371 18.94 18.93 -10.37
CA GLU A 371 19.31 18.90 -8.96
C GLU A 371 19.75 17.49 -8.51
N ALA A 372 19.02 16.46 -8.93
CA ALA A 372 19.34 15.07 -8.63
C ALA A 372 20.70 14.66 -9.18
N ALA A 373 21.07 15.14 -10.38
CA ALA A 373 22.38 14.89 -10.97
C ALA A 373 23.53 15.48 -10.13
N GLU A 374 23.32 16.64 -9.52
CA GLU A 374 24.31 17.27 -8.64
C GLU A 374 24.41 16.54 -7.29
N LEU A 375 23.28 16.19 -6.69
CA LEU A 375 23.24 15.47 -5.41
C LEU A 375 23.78 14.04 -5.52
N ALA A 376 23.66 13.39 -6.68
CA ALA A 376 24.17 12.04 -6.93
C ALA A 376 25.71 11.93 -6.91
N LYS A 377 26.42 13.05 -6.78
CA LYS A 377 27.87 13.08 -6.49
C LYS A 377 28.19 12.64 -5.06
N GLU A 378 27.20 12.70 -4.17
CA GLU A 378 27.26 12.27 -2.79
C GLU A 378 26.28 11.11 -2.57
N PRO A 379 26.50 10.24 -1.57
CA PRO A 379 25.51 9.21 -1.25
C PRO A 379 24.16 9.83 -0.86
N PRO A 380 23.05 9.08 -1.02
CA PRO A 380 21.75 9.44 -0.47
C PRO A 380 21.85 9.82 1.01
N PRO A 381 20.91 10.62 1.54
CA PRO A 381 20.93 10.99 2.94
C PRO A 381 20.97 9.73 3.79
N ALA A 382 21.94 9.61 4.70
CA ALA A 382 22.02 8.44 5.55
C ALA A 382 20.75 8.39 6.41
N ALA A 383 19.99 7.29 6.30
CA ALA A 383 18.94 6.98 7.25
C ALA A 383 19.53 7.11 8.65
N GLN A 384 19.08 8.12 9.39
CA GLN A 384 19.37 8.15 10.81
C GLN A 384 18.78 6.86 11.35
N SER A 385 19.64 5.92 11.78
CA SER A 385 19.16 4.60 12.14
C SER A 385 18.01 4.76 13.15
N PRO A 386 16.96 3.92 13.10
CA PRO A 386 15.89 3.98 14.10
C PRO A 386 16.47 3.98 15.52
N MET A 387 17.56 3.22 15.72
CA MET A 387 18.40 3.24 16.90
C MET A 387 19.10 4.58 17.17
N GLY A 388 19.60 5.29 16.16
CA GLY A 388 20.18 6.64 16.30
C GLY A 388 19.15 7.72 16.64
N ARG A 389 17.89 7.59 16.18
CA ARG A 389 16.78 8.45 16.60
C ARG A 389 16.35 8.11 18.04
N LEU A 390 16.14 6.83 18.35
CA LEU A 390 15.89 6.33 19.72
C LEU A 390 17.03 6.72 20.69
N MET A 391 18.30 6.67 20.27
CA MET A 391 19.46 7.00 21.10
C MET A 391 19.53 8.49 21.44
N ARG A 392 19.28 9.37 20.46
CA ARG A 392 19.23 10.82 20.71
C ARG A 392 18.05 11.21 21.60
N GLU A 393 16.93 10.53 21.49
CA GLU A 393 15.78 10.75 22.37
C GLU A 393 15.92 10.04 23.73
N SER A 394 16.76 9.00 23.82
CA SER A 394 17.07 8.29 25.07
C SER A 394 18.07 9.00 25.98
N ASP A 395 18.66 10.12 25.55
CA ASP A 395 19.64 10.90 26.33
C ASP A 395 18.95 11.72 27.46
N ILE A 396 18.04 11.06 28.20
CA ILE A 396 17.32 11.56 29.39
C ILE A 396 18.02 11.10 30.68
N ALA A 397 19.23 10.54 30.59
CA ALA A 397 20.08 10.45 31.77
C ALA A 397 20.50 11.87 32.17
N LEU A 398 19.93 12.38 33.26
CA LEU A 398 20.39 13.60 33.94
C LEU A 398 21.92 13.58 34.01
N ARG A 399 22.59 14.30 33.11
CA ARG A 399 24.03 14.52 33.24
C ARG A 399 24.22 15.18 34.59
N SER A 400 25.04 14.56 35.45
CA SER A 400 25.37 15.11 36.76
C SER A 400 26.00 16.49 36.58
N TYR A 401 25.19 17.53 36.71
CA TYR A 401 25.60 18.92 36.60
C TYR A 401 26.45 19.25 37.83
N ARG A 402 27.75 19.45 37.63
CA ARG A 402 28.68 19.81 38.70
C ARG A 402 29.11 21.26 38.48
N VAL A 403 28.68 22.17 39.35
CA VAL A 403 29.13 23.57 39.31
C VAL A 403 30.61 23.59 39.68
N ARG A 404 31.48 23.97 38.74
CA ARG A 404 32.88 24.26 39.05
C ARG A 404 32.99 25.73 39.43
N SER A 405 33.08 25.99 40.73
CA SER A 405 33.52 27.28 41.26
C SER A 405 34.88 27.10 41.91
N GLY A 406 35.82 28.01 41.64
CA GLY A 406 37.11 28.06 42.35
C GLY A 406 36.99 28.47 43.82
N SER A 407 35.78 28.84 44.28
CA SER A 407 35.48 29.16 45.67
C SER A 407 34.72 28.00 46.34
N PRO A 408 35.24 27.40 47.43
CA PRO A 408 34.61 26.27 48.12
C PRO A 408 33.20 26.55 48.66
N ILE A 409 32.90 27.82 48.92
CA ILE A 409 31.65 28.27 49.57
C ILE A 409 30.59 28.62 48.53
N VAL A 410 30.98 29.33 47.47
CA VAL A 410 30.05 29.82 46.44
C VAL A 410 29.46 28.68 45.62
N GLY A 411 30.27 27.65 45.30
CA GLY A 411 29.78 26.47 44.58
C GLY A 411 28.67 25.73 45.34
N ARG A 412 28.85 25.50 46.64
CA ARG A 412 27.87 24.82 47.51
C ARG A 412 26.63 25.67 47.78
N LEU A 413 26.79 26.98 47.92
CA LEU A 413 25.67 27.91 48.12
C LEU A 413 24.77 27.99 46.89
N ILE A 414 25.35 28.08 45.68
CA ILE A 414 24.59 28.05 44.42
C ILE A 414 23.83 26.73 44.28
N GLU A 415 24.46 25.60 44.62
CA GLU A 415 23.84 24.28 44.59
C GLU A 415 22.67 24.16 45.58
N TRP A 416 22.83 24.70 46.78
CA TRP A 416 21.82 24.71 47.84
C TRP A 416 20.64 25.64 47.52
N VAL A 417 20.90 26.87 47.04
CA VAL A 417 19.85 27.81 46.62
C VAL A 417 19.00 27.18 45.51
N ARG A 418 19.63 26.59 44.48
CA ARG A 418 18.90 26.00 43.36
C ARG A 418 18.07 24.77 43.74
N ARG A 419 18.55 23.95 44.69
CA ARG A 419 17.80 22.81 45.25
C ARG A 419 16.55 23.23 46.02
N ASN A 420 16.60 24.39 46.68
CA ASN A 420 15.52 24.85 47.56
C ASN A 420 14.60 25.90 46.93
N SER A 421 15.00 26.55 45.83
CA SER A 421 14.20 27.59 45.16
C SER A 421 13.29 27.09 44.02
N THR A 422 13.20 25.77 43.78
CA THR A 422 12.54 25.20 42.58
C THR A 422 11.30 24.35 42.89
N THR A 423 10.49 24.74 43.86
CA THR A 423 9.19 24.09 44.11
C THR A 423 8.10 24.59 43.16
N HIS A 424 8.17 25.85 42.70
CA HIS A 424 7.17 26.46 41.79
C HIS A 424 7.54 26.43 40.30
N VAL A 425 8.66 25.80 39.94
CA VAL A 425 9.15 25.72 38.53
C VAL A 425 9.04 24.29 37.96
N LYS A 426 8.50 23.34 38.74
CA LYS A 426 8.43 21.92 38.34
C LYS A 426 7.35 21.61 37.30
N GLU A 427 6.21 22.30 37.29
CA GLU A 427 5.13 22.01 36.33
C GLU A 427 5.53 22.33 34.88
N ALA A 428 6.08 23.50 34.61
CA ALA A 428 6.51 23.89 33.26
C ALA A 428 7.73 23.11 32.71
N TYR A 429 8.44 22.35 33.57
CA TYR A 429 9.56 21.48 33.17
C TYR A 429 9.16 20.01 33.04
N LEU A 430 8.07 19.59 33.70
CA LEU A 430 7.53 18.24 33.61
C LEU A 430 6.83 18.01 32.28
N ASP A 431 6.09 18.99 31.75
CA ASP A 431 5.35 18.82 30.50
C ASP A 431 6.24 18.49 29.30
N PRO A 432 7.37 19.18 29.03
CA PRO A 432 8.23 18.83 27.89
C PRO A 432 8.99 17.51 28.08
N ILE A 433 9.12 17.03 29.32
CA ILE A 433 9.74 15.74 29.64
C ILE A 433 8.71 14.62 29.47
N ILE A 434 7.48 14.82 29.92
CA ILE A 434 6.36 13.89 29.75
C ILE A 434 5.99 13.80 28.27
N GLU A 435 5.89 14.90 27.54
CA GLU A 435 5.68 14.91 26.09
C GLU A 435 6.80 14.17 25.34
N ARG A 436 8.06 14.38 25.73
CA ARG A 436 9.19 13.63 25.16
C ARG A 436 9.15 12.14 25.53
N GLN A 437 8.73 11.79 26.75
CA GLN A 437 8.56 10.39 27.14
C GLN A 437 7.39 9.73 26.41
N VAL A 438 6.29 10.45 26.17
CA VAL A 438 5.15 9.99 25.38
C VAL A 438 5.56 9.80 23.92
N ASN A 439 6.34 10.72 23.35
CA ASN A 439 6.89 10.59 22.00
C ASN A 439 7.86 9.41 21.90
N TYR A 440 8.78 9.25 22.86
CA TYR A 440 9.67 8.09 22.93
C TYR A 440 8.88 6.78 23.02
N ASN A 441 7.86 6.71 23.88
CA ASN A 441 7.02 5.52 24.03
C ASN A 441 6.22 5.21 22.76
N ARG A 442 5.72 6.22 22.04
CA ARG A 442 5.06 6.04 20.74
C ARG A 442 6.04 5.53 19.68
N LEU A 443 7.23 6.14 19.59
CA LEU A 443 8.28 5.70 18.66
C LEU A 443 8.75 4.27 18.96
N LEU A 444 8.89 3.91 20.24
CA LEU A 444 9.23 2.56 20.67
C LEU A 444 8.11 1.56 20.32
N ALA A 445 6.85 1.93 20.54
CA ALA A 445 5.70 1.11 20.19
C ALA A 445 5.61 0.87 18.67
N ASP A 446 5.80 1.92 17.87
CA ASP A 446 5.86 1.82 16.41
C ASP A 446 7.01 0.92 15.94
N GLU A 447 8.18 1.01 16.58
CA GLU A 447 9.32 0.17 16.24
C GLU A 447 9.11 -1.29 16.65
N ILE A 448 8.48 -1.54 17.80
CA ILE A 448 8.08 -2.88 18.22
C ILE A 448 7.04 -3.47 17.25
N LEU A 449 6.06 -2.67 16.82
CA LEU A 449 5.06 -3.09 15.83
C LEU A 449 5.72 -3.41 14.49
N LYS A 450 6.66 -2.58 14.01
CA LYS A 450 7.46 -2.85 12.81
C LYS A 450 8.24 -4.15 12.93
N LEU A 451 8.93 -4.37 14.04
CA LEU A 451 9.67 -5.61 14.30
C LEU A 451 8.73 -6.82 14.39
N GLN A 452 7.55 -6.69 14.97
CA GLN A 452 6.55 -7.75 15.01
C GLN A 452 6.02 -8.08 13.61
N MET A 453 5.76 -7.07 12.78
CA MET A 453 5.34 -7.25 11.39
C MET A 453 6.45 -7.85 10.54
N GLU A 454 7.70 -7.43 10.72
CA GLU A 454 8.86 -8.01 10.05
C GLU A 454 9.12 -9.46 10.52
N ASN A 455 8.90 -9.77 11.80
CA ASN A 455 8.95 -11.14 12.31
C ASN A 455 7.80 -12.00 11.74
N ARG A 456 6.58 -11.47 11.62
CA ARG A 456 5.48 -12.13 10.89
C ARG A 456 5.84 -12.34 9.43
N ARG A 457 6.48 -11.37 8.78
CA ARG A 457 6.97 -11.48 7.40
C ARG A 457 8.09 -12.50 7.26
N LEU A 458 9.07 -12.58 8.16
CA LEU A 458 10.11 -13.61 8.13
C LEU A 458 9.50 -15.00 8.33
N ARG A 459 8.46 -15.12 9.16
CA ARG A 459 7.65 -16.35 9.30
C ARG A 459 6.85 -16.66 8.03
N ALA A 460 6.36 -15.66 7.31
CA ALA A 460 5.61 -15.81 6.06
C ALA A 460 6.50 -16.01 4.82
N ALA A 461 7.70 -15.42 4.77
CA ALA A 461 8.69 -15.54 3.71
C ALA A 461 9.43 -16.89 3.76
N ASN A 462 9.44 -17.56 4.92
CA ASN A 462 9.79 -18.97 5.05
C ASN A 462 8.73 -19.93 4.45
N SER A 463 7.74 -19.45 3.70
CA SER A 463 6.67 -20.28 3.12
C SER A 463 7.14 -21.27 2.04
N GLY A 464 8.35 -21.12 1.51
CA GLY A 464 8.89 -22.08 0.55
C GLY A 464 9.49 -23.34 1.17
N VAL A 465 9.79 -23.37 2.48
CA VAL A 465 10.45 -24.50 3.13
C VAL A 465 9.87 -24.73 4.52
N ARG A 466 9.34 -25.94 4.76
CA ARG A 466 8.84 -26.39 6.06
C ARG A 466 9.61 -27.60 6.53
N THR A 467 9.84 -27.69 7.84
CA THR A 467 10.58 -28.80 8.43
C THR A 467 9.80 -29.45 9.55
N GLY A 468 10.11 -30.71 9.79
CA GLY A 468 9.59 -31.46 10.93
C GLY A 468 10.61 -32.48 11.40
N VAL A 469 10.69 -32.66 12.71
CA VAL A 469 11.54 -33.67 13.35
C VAL A 469 10.78 -34.34 14.47
N ASP A 470 10.93 -35.65 14.58
CA ASP A 470 10.38 -36.41 15.70
C ASP A 470 11.34 -37.52 16.15
N LEU A 471 11.28 -37.85 17.44
CA LEU A 471 12.13 -38.83 18.11
C LEU A 471 11.24 -39.71 18.99
N ILE A 472 11.28 -41.02 18.74
CA ILE A 472 10.43 -42.01 19.41
C ILE A 472 11.30 -43.09 20.05
N GLU A 473 10.91 -43.54 21.24
CA GLU A 473 11.47 -44.72 21.88
C GLU A 473 10.96 -46.00 21.20
N ILE A 474 11.89 -46.85 20.75
CA ILE A 474 11.57 -48.11 20.05
C ILE A 474 10.78 -49.05 20.98
N ALA A 475 11.09 -49.04 22.28
CA ALA A 475 10.37 -49.80 23.30
C ALA A 475 8.87 -49.44 23.32
N ARG A 476 8.50 -48.17 23.14
CA ARG A 476 7.10 -47.73 23.13
C ARG A 476 6.32 -48.32 21.96
N ILE A 477 6.94 -48.44 20.80
CA ILE A 477 6.33 -49.06 19.62
C ILE A 477 6.26 -50.58 19.81
N ARG A 478 7.29 -51.20 20.40
CA ARG A 478 7.30 -52.62 20.76
C ARG A 478 6.11 -52.98 21.64
N THR A 479 5.94 -52.26 22.75
CA THR A 479 4.82 -52.46 23.68
C THR A 479 3.47 -52.24 23.00
N ALA A 480 3.35 -51.28 22.09
CA ALA A 480 2.10 -51.05 21.35
C ALA A 480 1.77 -52.21 20.40
N VAL A 481 2.76 -52.75 19.69
CA VAL A 481 2.59 -53.93 18.82
C VAL A 481 2.25 -55.17 19.64
N GLU A 482 2.93 -55.41 20.75
CA GLU A 482 2.65 -56.56 21.64
C GLU A 482 1.25 -56.48 22.27
N ARG A 483 0.83 -55.28 22.68
CA ARG A 483 -0.45 -55.08 23.36
C ARG A 483 -1.66 -55.05 22.43
N TYR A 484 -1.52 -54.45 21.25
CA TYR A 484 -2.65 -54.16 20.35
C TYR A 484 -2.56 -54.87 19.00
N GLY A 485 -1.44 -55.52 18.69
CA GLY A 485 -1.27 -56.39 17.52
C GLY A 485 -1.70 -55.75 16.20
N ALA A 486 -2.49 -56.50 15.43
CA ALA A 486 -2.96 -56.10 14.10
C ALA A 486 -3.72 -54.76 14.11
N HIS A 487 -4.49 -54.47 15.16
CA HIS A 487 -5.30 -53.26 15.22
C HIS A 487 -4.45 -51.98 15.24
N PHE A 488 -3.33 -51.99 15.98
CA PHE A 488 -2.39 -50.88 15.96
C PHE A 488 -1.68 -50.77 14.61
N LEU A 489 -1.24 -51.90 14.05
CA LEU A 489 -0.51 -51.93 12.79
C LEU A 489 -1.35 -51.42 11.61
N GLU A 490 -2.60 -51.86 11.51
CA GLU A 490 -3.55 -51.45 10.45
C GLU A 490 -3.97 -50.00 10.56
N ARG A 491 -4.07 -49.49 11.79
CA ARG A 491 -4.44 -48.09 12.02
C ARG A 491 -3.33 -47.11 11.68
N VAL A 492 -2.06 -47.50 11.87
CA VAL A 492 -0.92 -46.58 11.80
C VAL A 492 -0.12 -46.71 10.51
N PHE A 493 -0.02 -47.92 9.96
CA PHE A 493 0.86 -48.21 8.82
C PHE A 493 0.07 -48.75 7.63
N THR A 494 0.43 -48.32 6.43
CA THR A 494 -0.16 -48.85 5.19
C THR A 494 0.28 -50.31 4.95
N ALA A 495 -0.40 -51.01 4.04
CA ALA A 495 0.01 -52.37 3.66
C ALA A 495 1.46 -52.42 3.12
N ALA A 496 1.85 -51.42 2.33
CA ALA A 496 3.19 -51.31 1.77
C ALA A 496 4.25 -51.07 2.86
N GLU A 497 3.97 -50.20 3.85
CA GLU A 497 4.88 -49.96 4.98
C GLU A 497 5.08 -51.21 5.83
N ARG A 498 4.01 -51.95 6.12
CA ARG A 498 4.07 -53.18 6.91
C ARG A 498 4.92 -54.26 6.22
N ALA A 499 4.73 -54.42 4.91
CA ALA A 499 5.55 -55.32 4.10
C ALA A 499 7.04 -54.89 4.12
N ALA A 500 7.32 -53.60 3.96
CA ALA A 500 8.69 -53.07 3.97
C ALA A 500 9.39 -53.18 5.33
N CYS A 501 8.65 -53.15 6.44
CA CYS A 501 9.20 -53.33 7.79
C CYS A 501 9.57 -54.80 8.08
N ASN A 502 8.86 -55.76 7.48
CA ASN A 502 9.04 -57.20 7.70
C ASN A 502 9.12 -57.59 9.19
N GLY A 503 8.20 -57.06 10.01
CA GLY A 503 8.14 -57.33 11.45
C GLY A 503 9.21 -56.64 12.32
N ARG A 504 10.11 -55.84 11.75
CA ARG A 504 11.15 -55.12 12.53
C ARG A 504 10.58 -53.90 13.23
N THR A 505 10.60 -53.93 14.56
CA THR A 505 10.08 -52.86 15.42
C THR A 505 10.83 -51.55 15.24
N GLU A 506 12.14 -51.59 15.02
CA GLU A 506 12.99 -50.42 14.77
C GLU A 506 12.55 -49.69 13.50
N SER A 507 12.23 -50.46 12.45
CA SER A 507 11.74 -49.94 11.18
C SER A 507 10.33 -49.36 11.27
N LEU A 508 9.47 -49.92 12.14
CA LEU A 508 8.15 -49.37 12.45
C LEU A 508 8.28 -48.07 13.25
N ALA A 509 9.19 -48.02 14.22
CA ALA A 509 9.43 -46.83 15.03
C ALA A 509 9.97 -45.65 14.21
N ALA A 510 10.90 -45.92 13.27
CA ALA A 510 11.40 -44.88 12.36
C ALA A 510 10.28 -44.29 11.48
N ARG A 511 9.37 -45.12 10.97
CA ARG A 511 8.21 -44.64 10.18
C ARG A 511 7.18 -43.92 11.02
N PHE A 512 6.98 -44.35 12.27
CA PHE A 512 6.12 -43.63 13.21
C PHE A 512 6.66 -42.22 13.46
N ALA A 513 7.95 -42.10 13.77
CA ALA A 513 8.64 -40.81 13.89
C ALA A 513 8.53 -40.00 12.58
N GLY A 514 8.66 -40.65 11.42
CA GLY A 514 8.47 -40.02 10.12
C GLY A 514 7.09 -39.41 9.94
N LYS A 515 6.02 -40.14 10.25
CA LYS A 515 4.64 -39.64 10.14
C LYS A 515 4.38 -38.45 11.07
N GLU A 516 4.90 -38.48 12.30
CA GLU A 516 4.83 -37.35 13.24
C GLU A 516 5.64 -36.14 12.74
N ALA A 517 6.83 -36.37 12.19
CA ALA A 517 7.65 -35.31 11.58
C ALA A 517 6.92 -34.64 10.40
N VAL A 518 6.24 -35.41 9.55
CA VAL A 518 5.39 -34.87 8.47
C VAL A 518 4.23 -34.05 9.02
N ALA A 519 3.53 -34.54 10.04
CA ALA A 519 2.42 -33.80 10.65
C ALA A 519 2.89 -32.42 11.18
N LYS A 520 4.06 -32.38 11.84
CA LYS A 520 4.71 -31.13 12.27
C LYS A 520 5.03 -30.20 11.11
N ALA A 521 5.59 -30.72 10.01
CA ALA A 521 5.87 -29.92 8.81
C ALA A 521 4.58 -29.35 8.19
N LEU A 522 3.47 -30.08 8.23
CA LEU A 522 2.15 -29.60 7.81
C LEU A 522 1.50 -28.60 8.79
N GLY A 523 2.15 -28.34 9.94
CA GLY A 523 1.68 -27.43 10.97
C GLY A 523 0.44 -27.93 11.70
N THR A 524 0.31 -29.25 11.87
CA THR A 524 -0.87 -29.87 12.49
C THR A 524 -0.53 -31.14 13.25
N GLY A 525 -1.46 -31.62 14.07
CA GLY A 525 -1.35 -32.92 14.72
C GLY A 525 -2.10 -33.98 13.93
N ILE A 526 -1.71 -35.24 14.07
CA ILE A 526 -2.47 -36.34 13.47
C ILE A 526 -3.90 -36.32 14.05
N TRP A 527 -4.91 -36.56 13.20
CA TRP A 527 -6.37 -36.41 13.44
C TRP A 527 -6.93 -34.99 13.39
N ARG A 528 -6.11 -33.95 13.34
CA ARG A 528 -6.59 -32.59 13.08
C ARG A 528 -6.73 -32.37 11.57
N HIS A 529 -7.76 -31.61 11.19
CA HIS A 529 -8.12 -31.38 9.78
C HIS A 529 -8.37 -32.65 8.96
N GLY A 530 -8.79 -33.74 9.61
CA GLY A 530 -9.15 -35.00 8.95
C GLY A 530 -7.97 -35.88 8.52
N ILE A 531 -6.72 -35.53 8.89
CA ILE A 531 -5.53 -36.33 8.53
C ILE A 531 -5.44 -37.58 9.39
N THR A 532 -5.33 -38.73 8.74
CA THR A 532 -5.12 -40.05 9.35
C THR A 532 -3.66 -40.48 9.22
N TRP A 533 -3.23 -41.49 10.00
CA TRP A 533 -1.86 -42.01 9.91
C TRP A 533 -1.52 -42.61 8.54
N THR A 534 -2.51 -43.17 7.86
CA THR A 534 -2.36 -43.79 6.54
C THR A 534 -2.39 -42.78 5.40
N ASP A 535 -2.73 -41.51 5.66
CA ASP A 535 -2.58 -40.43 4.69
C ASP A 535 -1.10 -40.03 4.46
N ILE A 536 -0.20 -40.50 5.32
CA ILE A 536 1.24 -40.24 5.24
C ILE A 536 1.94 -41.57 5.04
N GLU A 537 2.41 -41.89 3.84
CA GLU A 537 3.05 -43.18 3.53
C GLU A 537 4.56 -43.02 3.35
N ILE A 538 5.35 -43.86 4.01
CA ILE A 538 6.82 -43.85 3.91
C ILE A 538 7.34 -45.22 3.44
N VAL A 539 7.61 -45.32 2.14
CA VAL A 539 8.12 -46.54 1.48
C VAL A 539 9.59 -46.40 1.13
N ARG A 540 10.21 -47.48 0.65
CA ARG A 540 11.56 -47.43 0.08
C ARG A 540 11.46 -47.41 -1.42
N VAL A 541 12.26 -46.55 -2.07
CA VAL A 541 12.44 -46.59 -3.53
C VAL A 541 13.13 -47.91 -3.88
N ALA A 542 12.55 -48.67 -4.82
CA ALA A 542 13.02 -50.01 -5.15
C ALA A 542 14.45 -50.04 -5.72
N GLU A 543 14.84 -48.98 -6.42
CA GLU A 543 16.11 -48.86 -7.14
C GLU A 543 17.25 -48.33 -6.24
N SER A 544 16.99 -47.28 -5.45
CA SER A 544 17.99 -46.60 -4.63
C SER A 544 17.99 -47.02 -3.15
N GLY A 545 16.92 -47.66 -2.68
CA GLY A 545 16.74 -48.05 -1.28
C GLY A 545 16.46 -46.88 -0.31
N GLU A 546 16.39 -45.64 -0.83
CA GLU A 546 16.13 -44.45 -0.04
C GLU A 546 14.66 -44.37 0.41
N PRO A 547 14.36 -43.71 1.55
CA PRO A 547 12.98 -43.50 1.98
C PRO A 547 12.28 -42.46 1.10
N ALA A 548 11.10 -42.80 0.58
CA ALA A 548 10.23 -41.89 -0.16
C ALA A 548 8.95 -41.60 0.64
N LEU A 549 8.54 -40.34 0.64
CA LEU A 549 7.32 -39.85 1.29
C LEU A 549 6.21 -39.63 0.25
N HIS A 550 5.07 -40.29 0.44
CA HIS A 550 3.86 -40.06 -0.34
C HIS A 550 2.74 -39.57 0.58
N LEU A 551 2.07 -38.49 0.16
CA LEU A 551 0.91 -37.95 0.87
C LEU A 551 -0.37 -38.30 0.11
N HIS A 552 -1.38 -38.72 0.85
CA HIS A 552 -2.70 -39.07 0.34
C HIS A 552 -3.79 -38.29 1.08
N GLY A 553 -5.02 -38.37 0.58
CA GLY A 553 -6.21 -37.86 1.26
C GLY A 553 -6.07 -36.43 1.79
N ALA A 554 -6.43 -36.24 3.07
CA ALA A 554 -6.40 -34.94 3.72
C ALA A 554 -4.98 -34.36 3.87
N ALA A 555 -3.95 -35.20 3.99
CA ALA A 555 -2.57 -34.74 4.08
C ALA A 555 -2.09 -34.12 2.77
N ALA A 556 -2.45 -34.72 1.62
CA ALA A 556 -2.13 -34.18 0.30
C ALA A 556 -2.83 -32.84 0.04
N VAL A 557 -4.12 -32.74 0.37
CA VAL A 557 -4.88 -31.48 0.24
C VAL A 557 -4.27 -30.37 1.10
N ARG A 558 -3.86 -30.70 2.33
CA ARG A 558 -3.22 -29.73 3.22
C ARG A 558 -1.85 -29.29 2.69
N ALA A 559 -1.03 -30.21 2.20
CA ALA A 559 0.26 -29.89 1.59
C ALA A 559 0.10 -28.95 0.40
N ALA A 560 -0.86 -29.23 -0.49
CA ALA A 560 -1.18 -28.37 -1.64
C ALA A 560 -1.66 -26.97 -1.21
N GLY A 561 -2.54 -26.88 -0.21
CA GLY A 561 -2.98 -25.60 0.35
C GLY A 561 -1.87 -24.80 1.05
N LEU A 562 -0.76 -25.45 1.41
CA LEU A 562 0.45 -24.82 1.94
C LEU A 562 1.51 -24.55 0.86
N GLY A 563 1.22 -24.87 -0.41
CA GLY A 563 2.15 -24.70 -1.52
C GLY A 563 3.34 -25.66 -1.52
N LEU A 564 3.28 -26.79 -0.81
CA LEU A 564 4.37 -27.77 -0.73
C LEU A 564 4.25 -28.83 -1.83
N GLY A 565 5.26 -28.91 -2.69
CA GLY A 565 5.28 -29.81 -3.86
C GLY A 565 6.39 -30.87 -3.85
N GLN A 566 7.46 -30.64 -3.09
CA GLN A 566 8.59 -31.56 -2.97
C GLN A 566 8.86 -31.92 -1.52
N TRP A 567 9.29 -33.15 -1.28
CA TRP A 567 9.57 -33.65 0.06
C TRP A 567 10.88 -34.43 0.10
N SER A 568 11.68 -34.17 1.13
CA SER A 568 12.85 -34.97 1.51
C SER A 568 12.63 -35.52 2.90
N ILE A 569 12.91 -36.80 3.09
CA ILE A 569 12.79 -37.48 4.38
C ILE A 569 14.06 -38.28 4.66
N SER A 570 14.50 -38.26 5.91
CA SER A 570 15.59 -39.09 6.39
C SER A 570 15.17 -39.79 7.68
N LEU A 571 15.46 -41.08 7.75
CA LEU A 571 15.12 -41.96 8.87
C LEU A 571 16.41 -42.53 9.46
N SER A 572 16.53 -42.52 10.79
CA SER A 572 17.64 -43.17 11.49
C SER A 572 17.15 -43.80 12.78
N HIS A 573 17.87 -44.81 13.27
CA HIS A 573 17.59 -45.42 14.56
C HIS A 573 18.87 -46.00 15.17
N ASP A 574 18.88 -46.10 16.50
CA ASP A 574 19.83 -46.91 17.24
C ASP A 574 19.09 -48.10 17.90
N ARG A 575 19.56 -48.58 19.06
CA ARG A 575 18.93 -49.68 19.81
C ARG A 575 17.73 -49.23 20.65
N GLU A 576 17.66 -47.97 21.02
CA GLU A 576 16.69 -47.43 21.98
C GLU A 576 15.70 -46.47 21.33
N ARG A 577 16.14 -45.72 20.30
CA ARG A 577 15.40 -44.59 19.73
C ARG A 577 15.44 -44.59 18.21
N ALA A 578 14.37 -44.07 17.62
CA ALA A 578 14.25 -43.80 16.20
C ALA A 578 13.93 -42.33 15.98
N ILE A 579 14.61 -41.71 15.01
CA ILE A 579 14.45 -40.31 14.63
C ILE A 579 14.07 -40.20 13.16
N ALA A 580 13.24 -39.21 12.84
CA ALA A 580 12.98 -38.82 11.47
C ALA A 580 13.07 -37.32 11.31
N VAL A 581 13.63 -36.89 10.17
CA VAL A 581 13.67 -35.49 9.74
C VAL A 581 13.00 -35.38 8.38
N VAL A 582 12.13 -34.40 8.23
CA VAL A 582 11.38 -34.13 7.00
C VAL A 582 11.56 -32.67 6.62
N VAL A 583 11.74 -32.42 5.33
CA VAL A 583 11.74 -31.10 4.71
C VAL A 583 10.74 -31.10 3.56
N GLY A 584 9.73 -30.24 3.63
CA GLY A 584 8.81 -29.95 2.53
C GLY A 584 9.19 -28.63 1.87
N GLN A 585 9.24 -28.60 0.54
CA GLN A 585 9.58 -27.42 -0.25
C GLN A 585 8.48 -27.11 -1.27
N GLY A 586 8.19 -25.83 -1.48
CA GLY A 586 7.30 -25.37 -2.54
C GLY A 586 7.95 -25.39 -3.91
N GLY A 587 7.18 -25.77 -4.94
CA GLY A 587 7.62 -25.66 -6.33
C GLY A 587 7.78 -24.19 -6.70
N ILE A 588 8.93 -23.86 -7.31
CA ILE A 588 9.23 -22.51 -7.84
C ILE A 588 8.27 -22.16 -8.96
#